data_AF-A0A7J6NUZ0-F1
#
_entry.id   AF-A0A7J6NUZ0-F1
#
_cell.length_a   1.000
_cell.length_b   1.000
_cell.length_c   1.000
_cell.angle_alpha   90.00
_cell.angle_beta   90.00
_cell.angle_gamma   90.00
#
_symmetry.space_group_name_H-M   'P 1'
#
loop_
_entity.id
_entity.type
_entity.pdbx_description
1 polymer ?
#
loop_
_entity_poly.entity_id
_entity_poly.type
_entity_poly.pdbx_seq_one_letter_code
_entity_poly.pdbx_strand_id
1 'polypeptide(L)'
;MQPWATTKEWLLNVKFSQQAQFKNTKDVDLKTDKTTTIGQIRYLKLPHHARIVFVRLYGAGQDIAQAAALPTLQTLNYFILDTFPV
;
A
#
# COMPACT_ATOMS: atom_id res chain seq x y z
N MET A 1 -9.79 9.60 14.72
CA MET A 1 -8.63 9.12 13.95
C MET A 1 -9.01 7.75 13.37
N GLN A 2 -8.98 7.56 12.05
CA GLN A 2 -9.36 6.27 11.45
C GLN A 2 -8.16 5.32 11.47
N PRO A 3 -8.23 4.18 12.17
CA PRO A 3 -7.12 3.24 12.21
C PRO A 3 -6.84 2.64 10.83
N TRP A 4 -5.57 2.49 10.48
CA TRP A 4 -5.16 1.83 9.24
C TRP A 4 -5.73 0.40 9.14
N ALA A 5 -5.89 -0.29 10.28
CA ALA A 5 -6.44 -1.63 10.35
C ALA A 5 -7.90 -1.68 9.86
N THR A 6 -8.72 -0.71 10.27
CA THR A 6 -10.12 -0.60 9.83
C THR A 6 -10.22 -0.37 8.32
N THR A 7 -9.37 0.50 7.76
CA THR A 7 -9.32 0.73 6.31
C THR A 7 -8.89 -0.52 5.54
N LYS A 8 -7.92 -1.27 6.08
CA LYS A 8 -7.48 -2.55 5.52
C LYS A 8 -8.60 -3.59 5.53
N GLU A 9 -9.26 -3.77 6.68
CA GLU A 9 -10.37 -4.70 6.83
C GLU A 9 -11.52 -4.34 5.89
N TRP A 10 -11.85 -3.06 5.77
CA TRP A 10 -12.83 -2.60 4.79
C TRP A 10 -12.44 -2.99 3.37
N LEU A 11 -11.20 -2.73 2.94
CA LEU A 11 -10.74 -3.07 1.59
C LEU A 11 -10.72 -4.58 1.32
N LEU A 12 -10.48 -5.41 2.33
CA LEU A 12 -10.52 -6.87 2.19
C LEU A 12 -11.96 -7.41 2.07
N ASN A 13 -12.95 -6.67 2.55
CA ASN A 13 -14.35 -7.11 2.65
C ASN A 13 -15.30 -6.37 1.69
N VAL A 14 -14.89 -5.24 1.11
CA VAL A 14 -15.68 -4.52 0.10
C VAL A 14 -15.81 -5.36 -1.17
N LYS A 15 -17.01 -5.36 -1.77
CA LYS A 15 -17.33 -6.17 -2.94
C LYS A 15 -16.79 -5.51 -4.21
N PHE A 16 -15.85 -6.19 -4.86
CA PHE A 16 -15.36 -5.88 -6.21
C PHE A 16 -14.92 -7.18 -6.91
N SER A 17 -14.84 -7.15 -8.24
CA SER A 17 -14.64 -8.36 -9.05
C SER A 17 -13.39 -9.18 -8.68
N GLN A 18 -12.33 -8.55 -8.18
CA GLN A 18 -11.07 -9.20 -7.80
C GLN A 18 -10.86 -9.34 -6.30
N GLN A 19 -11.93 -9.23 -5.50
CA GLN A 19 -11.85 -9.27 -4.03
C GLN A 19 -11.17 -10.53 -3.51
N ALA A 20 -11.59 -11.71 -3.98
CA ALA A 20 -11.02 -12.98 -3.54
C ALA A 20 -9.53 -13.08 -3.87
N GLN A 21 -9.13 -12.62 -5.06
CA GLN A 21 -7.73 -12.58 -5.48
C GLN A 21 -6.92 -11.63 -4.58
N PHE A 22 -7.43 -10.43 -4.32
CA PHE A 22 -6.76 -9.45 -3.47
C PHE A 22 -6.64 -9.95 -2.02
N LYS A 23 -7.69 -10.59 -1.49
CA LYS A 23 -7.68 -11.17 -0.14
C LYS A 23 -6.60 -12.25 0.04
N ASN A 24 -6.32 -13.00 -1.02
CA ASN A 24 -5.29 -14.05 -1.03
C ASN A 24 -3.85 -13.51 -1.21
N THR A 25 -3.68 -12.24 -1.54
CA THR A 25 -2.35 -11.61 -1.51
C THR A 25 -1.87 -11.45 -0.06
N LYS A 26 -0.56 -11.30 0.12
CA LYS A 26 0.06 -11.15 1.44
C LYS A 26 0.58 -9.73 1.60
N ASP A 27 0.67 -9.31 2.86
CA ASP A 27 1.40 -8.09 3.20
C ASP A 27 2.89 -8.37 3.07
N VAL A 28 3.62 -7.42 2.48
CA VAL A 28 5.06 -7.45 2.37
C VAL A 28 5.63 -6.12 2.86
N ASP A 29 6.90 -6.14 3.25
CA ASP A 29 7.61 -4.92 3.65
C ASP A 29 7.71 -3.98 2.45
N LEU A 30 7.31 -2.72 2.65
CA LEU A 30 7.58 -1.65 1.72
C LEU A 30 8.93 -1.05 2.09
N LYS A 31 9.95 -1.29 1.25
CA LYS A 31 11.31 -0.82 1.49
C LYS A 31 11.65 0.36 0.60
N THR A 32 12.61 1.17 1.01
CA THR A 32 13.41 1.92 0.03
C THR A 32 14.42 0.97 -0.61
N ASP A 33 15.19 1.46 -1.59
CA ASP A 33 16.40 0.92 -2.26
C ASP A 33 17.29 -0.18 -1.63
N LYS A 34 17.07 -0.67 -0.40
CA LYS A 34 16.98 -2.10 0.01
C LYS A 34 17.02 -2.32 1.52
N THR A 35 17.33 -1.30 2.31
CA THR A 35 17.63 -1.47 3.76
C THR A 35 16.58 -0.90 4.69
N THR A 36 15.84 0.12 4.26
CA THR A 36 14.91 0.84 5.14
C THR A 36 13.48 0.45 4.85
N THR A 37 12.85 -0.27 5.77
CA THR A 37 11.40 -0.52 5.73
C THR A 37 10.65 0.74 6.14
N ILE A 38 9.93 1.34 5.21
CA ILE A 38 9.11 2.55 5.42
C ILE A 38 7.64 2.22 5.70
N GLY A 39 7.24 0.97 5.53
CA GLY A 39 5.85 0.57 5.72
C GLY A 39 5.56 -0.88 5.34
N GLN A 40 4.28 -1.14 5.12
CA GLN A 40 3.77 -2.42 4.59
C GLN A 40 2.92 -2.13 3.36
N ILE A 41 2.99 -3.03 2.39
CA ILE A 41 2.17 -2.98 1.18
C ILE A 41 1.49 -4.32 0.96
N ARG A 42 0.25 -4.27 0.47
CA ARG A 42 -0.46 -5.39 -0.12
C ARG A 42 -0.95 -4.94 -1.47
N TYR A 43 -0.64 -5.69 -2.52
CA TYR A 43 -1.00 -5.30 -3.88
C TYR A 43 -1.41 -6.50 -4.73
N LEU A 44 -2.31 -6.25 -5.68
CA LEU A 44 -2.69 -7.16 -6.75
C LEU A 44 -2.54 -6.42 -8.08
N LYS A 45 -1.67 -6.94 -8.95
CA LYS A 45 -1.59 -6.51 -10.35
C LYS A 45 -2.65 -7.25 -11.16
N LEU A 46 -3.39 -6.52 -11.98
CA LEU A 46 -4.44 -7.03 -12.86
C LEU A 46 -4.03 -6.89 -14.33
N PRO A 47 -4.74 -7.56 -15.26
CA PRO A 47 -4.60 -7.27 -16.69
C PRO A 47 -4.85 -5.78 -16.99
N HIS A 48 -4.27 -5.27 -18.09
CA HIS A 48 -4.43 -3.87 -18.54
C HIS A 48 -3.92 -2.79 -17.56
N HIS A 49 -2.82 -3.04 -16.85
CA HIS A 49 -2.19 -2.09 -15.91
C HIS A 49 -3.07 -1.63 -14.74
N ALA A 50 -4.21 -2.28 -14.51
CA ALA A 50 -5.05 -2.04 -13.34
C ALA A 50 -4.41 -2.65 -12.08
N ARG A 51 -4.66 -2.03 -10.92
CA ARG A 51 -4.01 -2.41 -9.66
C ARG A 51 -4.94 -2.16 -8.49
N ILE A 52 -4.82 -3.01 -7.48
CA ILE A 52 -5.46 -2.82 -6.19
C ILE A 52 -4.34 -2.80 -5.16
N VAL A 53 -4.22 -1.70 -4.42
CA VAL A 53 -3.07 -1.44 -3.56
C VAL A 53 -3.55 -0.93 -2.21
N PHE A 54 -2.99 -1.48 -1.14
CA PHE A 54 -3.06 -0.95 0.21
C PHE A 54 -1.64 -0.68 0.69
N VAL A 55 -1.39 0.55 1.16
CA VAL A 55 -0.11 0.93 1.77
C VAL A 55 -0.36 1.45 3.17
N ARG A 56 0.44 0.95 4.12
CA ARG A 56 0.57 1.48 5.47
C ARG A 56 1.97 2.06 5.61
N LEU A 57 2.08 3.38 5.82
CA LEU A 57 3.35 4.02 6.13
C LEU A 57 3.58 4.06 7.64
N TYR A 58 4.80 3.73 8.07
CA TYR A 58 5.18 3.77 9.48
C TYR A 58 5.50 5.19 9.95
N GLY A 59 5.26 5.47 11.23
CA GLY A 59 5.49 6.80 11.81
C GLY A 59 4.52 7.89 11.36
N ALA A 60 3.59 7.58 10.44
CA ALA A 60 2.59 8.51 9.94
C ALA A 60 1.29 8.45 10.74
N GLY A 61 0.74 9.63 11.05
CA GLY A 61 -0.60 9.79 11.62
C GLY A 61 -1.66 10.00 10.53
N GLN A 62 -2.67 10.81 10.84
CA GLN A 62 -3.73 11.14 9.88
C GLN A 62 -3.21 12.03 8.74
N ASP A 63 -2.33 12.97 9.04
CA ASP A 63 -1.62 13.76 8.03
C ASP A 63 -0.28 13.08 7.68
N ILE A 64 -0.34 12.22 6.67
CA ILE A 64 0.80 11.45 6.19
C ILE A 64 1.80 12.37 5.47
N ALA A 65 1.34 13.42 4.79
CA ALA A 65 2.21 14.35 4.07
C ALA A 65 3.07 15.17 5.04
N GLN A 66 2.52 15.55 6.20
CA GLN A 66 3.28 16.24 7.23
C GLN A 66 4.25 15.30 7.98
N ALA A 67 3.80 14.12 8.39
CA ALA A 67 4.58 13.22 9.24
C ALA A 67 5.59 12.34 8.47
N ALA A 68 5.31 12.05 7.20
CA ALA A 68 6.05 11.11 6.37
C ALA A 68 6.11 11.55 4.89
N ALA A 69 6.46 12.82 4.64
CA ALA A 69 6.54 13.40 3.29
C ALA A 69 7.38 12.56 2.32
N LEU A 70 8.61 12.21 2.69
CA LEU A 70 9.54 11.45 1.84
C LEU A 70 9.04 10.02 1.55
N PRO A 71 8.66 9.20 2.55
CA PRO A 71 8.02 7.91 2.30
C PRO A 71 6.78 7.99 1.40
N THR A 72 5.98 9.05 1.55
CA THR A 72 4.79 9.27 0.73
C THR A 72 5.16 9.51 -0.72
N LEU A 73 6.09 10.44 -1.00
CA LEU A 73 6.56 10.72 -2.35
C LEU A 73 7.19 9.49 -3.01
N GLN A 74 7.98 8.71 -2.26
CA GLN A 74 8.56 7.46 -2.77
C GLN A 74 7.48 6.43 -3.12
N THR A 75 6.47 6.28 -2.26
CA THR A 75 5.32 5.39 -2.52
C THR A 75 4.55 5.82 -3.77
N LEU A 76 4.35 7.11 -3.96
CA LEU A 76 3.73 7.66 -5.17
C LEU A 76 4.58 7.40 -6.42
N ASN A 77 5.90 7.53 -6.34
CA ASN A 77 6.80 7.19 -7.44
C ASN A 77 6.70 5.71 -7.81
N TYR A 78 6.69 4.80 -6.81
CA TYR A 78 6.50 3.37 -7.07
C TYR A 78 5.15 3.07 -7.72
N PHE A 79 4.10 3.76 -7.29
CA PHE A 79 2.80 3.65 -7.91
C PHE A 79 2.82 4.17 -9.35
N ILE A 80 3.31 5.37 -9.61
CA ILE A 80 3.31 5.95 -10.96
C ILE A 80 4.17 5.12 -11.93
N LEU A 81 5.36 4.71 -11.50
CA LEU A 81 6.34 3.99 -12.34
C LEU A 81 6.12 2.47 -12.37
N ASP A 82 5.22 1.94 -11.54
CA ASP A 82 4.98 0.49 -11.36
C ASP A 82 6.20 -0.31 -10.85
N THR A 83 7.04 0.33 -10.03
CA THR A 83 8.33 -0.21 -9.55
C THR A 83 8.36 -0.46 -8.05
N PHE A 84 7.29 -0.98 -7.46
CA PHE A 84 7.29 -1.32 -6.03
C PHE A 84 8.46 -2.26 -5.68
N PRO A 85 9.30 -1.91 -4.70
CA PRO A 85 10.41 -2.75 -4.23
C PRO A 85 9.85 -3.77 -3.24
N VAL A 86 9.32 -4.86 -3.77
CA VAL A 86 8.74 -5.99 -3.03
C VAL A 86 9.55 -7.25 -3.22
#